data_AF-A0A7Z0SE94-F1
#
_entry.id   AF-A0A7Z0SE94-F1
#
_cell.length_a   1.000
_cell.length_b   1.000
_cell.length_c   1.000
_cell.angle_alpha   90.00
_cell.angle_beta   90.00
_cell.angle_gamma   90.00
#
_symmetry.space_group_name_H-M   'P 1'
#
loop_
_entity.id
_entity.type
_entity.pdbx_description
1 polymer ?
#
loop_
_entity_poly.entity_id
_entity_poly.type
_entity_poly.pdbx_seq_one_letter_code
_entity_poly.pdbx_strand_id
1 'polypeptide(L)'
;MLSTISHIIERYQQRPASAFIIGIFRILYGIVAFQEIIFLFYFHHLIFDPVPFIDVEFPMIPLFLGLWAIVAGCVIVGYRSQSAIIANYIFWIVFVNFTPMQRDFDGGFDLFMIGVGFFLIFMPIARAVSIDNLRYKLQFKYQDIPVLPKTCSTLSLLFPVLICLGFLYFDSALHKLFAPHWLNGLGGWLPSSMPYYMSALDLSWMLNQEILQKSIGYLILVFQFTFIFLFNRRCLRPIFLLVGAGLHIGITISLNIYPFGLGMLSVYILMVPFSWWKTFANKLIYQAPQLAVFYDGDCPLCNRTATIINHFDLLQAVAFKDLQTQAETAPQLQKYDQQVLLTDLYAVDLEGRVYAGVDTYIQVFQKMRYLAVFAWLMRIPGVYHLTKAIYRRIADNRARNVCDASCMSTVVASALPVDLYTRIFENYAGAKSKQFRFRMAKIFMVLLLLQLNSTIHYGFLYRFYDLSSVESPLANQARILSNSVLMLSTTFLGITPHALYLHDHFGAMMTFWRLAILIKRAGAVVPL
;
A
#
# COMPACT_ATOMS: atom_id res chain seq x y z
N MET A 1 -32.64 0.23 -9.45
CA MET A 1 -31.30 0.60 -8.95
C MET A 1 -30.42 -0.62 -8.60
N LEU A 2 -30.79 -1.45 -7.60
CA LEU A 2 -29.94 -2.57 -7.14
C LEU A 2 -29.57 -3.59 -8.24
N SER A 3 -30.49 -3.89 -9.16
CA SER A 3 -30.24 -4.75 -10.32
C SER A 3 -29.16 -4.16 -11.26
N THR A 4 -29.24 -2.87 -11.56
CA THR A 4 -28.25 -2.17 -12.41
C THR A 4 -26.87 -2.20 -11.77
N ILE A 5 -26.78 -1.90 -10.46
CA ILE A 5 -25.51 -1.94 -9.72
C ILE A 5 -24.93 -3.36 -9.71
N SER A 6 -25.75 -4.38 -9.50
CA SER A 6 -25.25 -5.76 -9.44
C SER A 6 -24.71 -6.24 -10.79
N HIS A 7 -25.26 -5.80 -11.91
CA HIS A 7 -24.70 -6.09 -13.24
C HIS A 7 -23.37 -5.36 -13.48
N ILE A 8 -23.21 -4.13 -12.99
CA ILE A 8 -21.93 -3.42 -13.04
C ILE A 8 -20.87 -4.16 -12.23
N ILE A 9 -21.21 -4.61 -11.02
CA ILE A 9 -20.32 -5.37 -10.14
C ILE A 9 -19.88 -6.68 -10.81
N GLU A 10 -20.82 -7.45 -11.35
CA GLU A 10 -20.54 -8.70 -12.07
C GLU A 10 -19.57 -8.48 -13.25
N ARG A 11 -19.76 -7.40 -14.02
CA ARG A 11 -18.86 -7.04 -15.13
C ARG A 11 -17.42 -6.80 -14.68
N TYR A 12 -17.20 -6.14 -13.55
CA TYR A 12 -15.86 -5.92 -13.00
C TYR A 12 -15.31 -7.14 -12.28
N GLN A 13 -16.19 -7.97 -11.72
CA GLN A 13 -15.81 -9.21 -11.07
C GLN A 13 -15.19 -10.22 -12.05
N GLN A 14 -15.80 -10.38 -13.23
CA GLN A 14 -15.38 -11.35 -14.25
C GLN A 14 -14.12 -10.91 -15.01
N ARG A 15 -13.67 -9.66 -14.85
CA ARG A 15 -12.50 -9.14 -15.56
C ARG A 15 -11.22 -9.45 -14.78
N PRO A 16 -10.29 -10.24 -15.35
CA PRO A 16 -9.04 -10.56 -14.67
C PRO A 16 -8.09 -9.36 -14.64
N ALA A 17 -7.40 -9.19 -13.52
CA ALA A 17 -6.32 -8.23 -13.31
C ALA A 17 -5.13 -8.94 -12.64
N SER A 18 -3.92 -8.43 -12.84
CA SER A 18 -2.72 -9.00 -12.23
C SER A 18 -2.73 -8.80 -10.71
N ALA A 19 -2.57 -9.88 -9.94
CA ALA A 19 -2.47 -9.80 -8.47
C ALA A 19 -1.16 -9.12 -8.03
N PHE A 20 -0.18 -8.97 -8.93
CA PHE A 20 1.04 -8.19 -8.69
C PHE A 20 0.74 -6.75 -8.25
N ILE A 21 -0.27 -6.11 -8.84
CA ILE A 21 -0.66 -4.73 -8.50
C ILE A 21 -1.09 -4.65 -7.03
N ILE A 22 -1.82 -5.65 -6.54
CA ILE A 22 -2.24 -5.74 -5.13
C ILE A 22 -1.04 -6.03 -4.21
N GLY A 23 -0.08 -6.83 -4.65
CA GLY A 23 1.18 -7.04 -3.92
C GLY A 23 1.98 -5.75 -3.74
N ILE A 24 2.11 -4.93 -4.80
CA ILE A 24 2.74 -3.60 -4.71
C ILE A 24 1.94 -2.67 -3.80
N PHE A 25 0.60 -2.66 -3.93
CA PHE A 25 -0.26 -1.86 -3.07
C PHE A 25 -0.09 -2.20 -1.59
N ARG A 26 -0.06 -3.50 -1.24
CA ARG A 26 0.22 -3.98 0.13
C ARG A 26 1.57 -3.45 0.66
N ILE A 27 2.61 -3.51 -0.17
CA ILE A 27 3.94 -3.00 0.19
C ILE A 27 3.88 -1.49 0.45
N LEU A 28 3.29 -0.70 -0.45
CA LEU A 28 3.19 0.76 -0.31
C LEU A 28 2.38 1.16 0.93
N TYR A 29 1.21 0.55 1.13
CA TYR A 29 0.41 0.76 2.34
C TYR A 29 1.20 0.42 3.61
N GLY A 30 1.89 -0.72 3.62
CA GLY A 30 2.70 -1.16 4.75
C GLY A 30 3.86 -0.21 5.04
N ILE A 31 4.52 0.34 4.01
CA ILE A 31 5.59 1.32 4.16
C ILE A 31 5.06 2.62 4.76
N VAL A 32 3.91 3.11 4.30
CA VAL A 32 3.28 4.33 4.86
C VAL A 32 2.91 4.11 6.33
N ALA A 33 2.29 2.97 6.66
CA ALA A 33 1.99 2.63 8.05
C ALA A 33 3.26 2.51 8.90
N PHE A 34 4.31 1.86 8.40
CA PHE A 34 5.57 1.71 9.12
C PHE A 34 6.27 3.04 9.37
N GLN A 35 6.23 3.94 8.38
CA GLN A 35 6.75 5.30 8.51
C GLN A 35 5.98 6.10 9.57
N GLU A 36 4.64 5.98 9.61
CA GLU A 36 3.84 6.61 10.66
C GLU A 36 4.20 6.06 12.05
N ILE A 37 4.36 4.74 12.18
CA ILE A 37 4.74 4.13 13.46
C ILE A 37 6.10 4.64 13.95
N ILE A 38 7.08 4.83 13.04
CA ILE A 38 8.37 5.44 13.38
C ILE A 38 8.18 6.88 13.86
N PHE A 39 7.33 7.65 13.19
CA PHE A 39 7.00 9.02 13.60
C PHE A 39 6.39 9.05 15.01
N LEU A 40 5.36 8.24 15.25
CA LEU A 40 4.72 8.11 16.56
C LEU A 40 5.70 7.65 17.64
N PHE A 41 6.62 6.73 17.30
CA PHE A 41 7.63 6.25 18.23
C PHE A 41 8.64 7.35 18.58
N TYR A 42 9.08 8.14 17.60
CA TYR A 42 10.02 9.23 17.84
C TYR A 42 9.39 10.36 18.67
N PHE A 43 8.13 10.72 18.38
CA PHE A 43 7.42 11.81 19.04
C PHE A 43 6.47 11.38 20.17
N HIS A 44 6.61 10.17 20.69
CA HIS A 44 5.61 9.62 21.62
C HIS A 44 5.39 10.49 22.86
N HIS A 45 6.44 11.08 23.44
CA HIS A 45 6.30 12.00 24.57
C HIS A 45 5.56 13.31 24.22
N LEU A 46 5.63 13.77 22.97
CA LEU A 46 4.88 14.96 22.54
C LEU A 46 3.41 14.64 22.24
N ILE A 47 3.12 13.40 21.88
CA ILE A 47 1.80 12.98 21.38
C ILE A 47 0.95 12.37 22.50
N PHE A 48 1.55 11.53 23.36
CA PHE A 48 0.81 10.69 24.30
C PHE A 48 0.89 11.19 25.75
N ASP A 49 1.84 12.06 26.09
CA ASP A 49 1.95 12.59 27.46
C ASP A 49 1.18 13.92 27.58
N PRO A 50 0.38 14.13 28.65
CA PRO A 50 -0.28 15.41 28.91
C PRO A 50 0.71 16.58 29.04
N VAL A 51 1.85 16.33 29.68
CA VAL A 51 2.97 17.27 29.76
C VAL A 51 4.21 16.53 29.25
N PRO A 52 4.72 16.88 28.05
CA PRO A 52 5.80 16.13 27.43
C PRO A 52 7.01 15.94 28.34
N PHE A 53 7.49 14.71 28.43
CA PHE A 53 8.65 14.28 29.23
C PHE A 53 8.52 14.40 30.76
N ILE A 54 7.44 15.00 31.28
CA ILE A 54 7.25 15.25 32.71
C ILE A 54 6.18 14.33 33.29
N ASP A 55 5.04 14.23 32.61
CA ASP A 55 3.89 13.44 33.05
C ASP A 55 3.67 12.27 32.09
N VAL A 56 4.41 11.18 32.30
CA VAL A 56 4.33 9.98 31.45
C VAL A 56 3.05 9.21 31.76
N GLU A 57 1.98 9.52 31.03
CA GLU A 57 0.65 8.92 31.24
C GLU A 57 0.60 7.46 30.77
N PHE A 58 1.27 7.13 29.66
CA PHE A 58 1.22 5.80 29.04
C PHE A 58 2.60 5.18 28.81
N PRO A 59 3.27 4.64 29.86
CA PRO A 59 4.64 4.13 29.77
C PRO A 59 4.82 2.93 28.83
N MET A 60 3.73 2.24 28.47
CA MET A 60 3.75 1.06 27.60
C MET A 60 3.63 1.39 26.10
N ILE A 61 3.40 2.65 25.73
CA ILE A 61 3.24 3.07 24.32
C ILE A 61 4.43 2.63 23.45
N PRO A 62 5.71 2.82 23.86
CA PRO A 62 6.84 2.38 23.04
C PRO A 62 6.83 0.88 22.74
N LEU A 63 6.41 0.04 23.70
CA LEU A 63 6.29 -1.41 23.48
C LEU A 63 5.21 -1.71 22.43
N PHE A 64 4.02 -1.12 22.55
CA PHE A 64 2.92 -1.37 21.60
C PHE A 64 3.21 -0.82 20.21
N LEU A 65 3.90 0.33 20.10
CA LEU A 65 4.40 0.84 18.82
C LEU A 65 5.44 -0.10 18.21
N GLY A 66 6.33 -0.68 19.02
CA GLY A 66 7.28 -1.70 18.55
C GLY A 66 6.59 -2.97 18.04
N LEU A 67 5.56 -3.45 18.75
CA LEU A 67 4.73 -4.58 18.30
C LEU A 67 4.00 -4.26 17.00
N TRP A 68 3.43 -3.05 16.89
CA TRP A 68 2.78 -2.61 15.68
C TRP A 68 3.78 -2.49 14.51
N ALA A 69 4.99 -2.00 14.74
CA ALA A 69 6.06 -1.93 13.73
C ALA A 69 6.40 -3.32 13.17
N ILE A 70 6.49 -4.35 14.03
CA ILE A 70 6.71 -5.74 13.60
C ILE A 70 5.55 -6.22 12.72
N VAL A 71 4.31 -5.92 13.11
CA VAL A 71 3.11 -6.27 12.34
C VAL A 71 3.09 -5.56 10.98
N ALA A 72 3.38 -4.27 10.93
CA ALA A 72 3.52 -3.52 9.68
C ALA A 72 4.65 -4.07 8.80
N GLY A 73 5.79 -4.45 9.39
CA GLY A 73 6.86 -5.16 8.70
C GLY A 73 6.39 -6.47 8.06
N CYS A 74 5.58 -7.25 8.78
CA CYS A 74 4.95 -8.47 8.26
C CYS A 74 3.97 -8.17 7.10
N VAL A 75 3.22 -7.07 7.15
CA VAL A 75 2.38 -6.60 6.03
C VAL A 75 3.23 -6.26 4.80
N ILE A 76 4.34 -5.54 4.97
CA ILE A 76 5.25 -5.16 3.87
C ILE A 76 5.75 -6.42 3.13
N VAL A 77 6.35 -7.36 3.86
CA VAL A 77 6.95 -8.56 3.24
C VAL A 77 5.91 -9.63 2.86
N GLY A 78 4.65 -9.47 3.28
CA GLY A 78 3.59 -10.46 3.06
C GLY A 78 3.84 -11.76 3.82
N TYR A 79 4.15 -11.66 5.11
CA TYR A 79 4.29 -12.80 6.03
C TYR A 79 3.04 -12.91 6.90
N ARG A 80 2.41 -14.09 6.92
CA ARG A 80 1.10 -14.33 7.55
C ARG A 80 0.11 -13.23 7.18
N SER A 81 0.05 -12.88 5.89
CA SER A 81 -0.50 -11.66 5.34
C SER A 81 -1.90 -11.36 5.86
N GLN A 82 -2.78 -12.36 5.91
CA GLN A 82 -4.15 -12.22 6.40
C GLN A 82 -4.20 -11.84 7.89
N SER A 83 -3.41 -12.51 8.74
CA SER A 83 -3.36 -12.22 10.17
C SER A 83 -2.66 -10.88 10.43
N ALA A 84 -1.59 -10.59 9.69
CA ALA A 84 -0.83 -9.35 9.80
C ALA A 84 -1.68 -8.13 9.44
N ILE A 85 -2.46 -8.17 8.36
CA ILE A 85 -3.31 -7.03 7.99
C ILE A 85 -4.47 -6.83 8.97
N ILE A 86 -5.06 -7.91 9.50
CA ILE A 86 -6.10 -7.82 10.54
C ILE A 86 -5.52 -7.20 11.80
N ALA A 87 -4.35 -7.65 12.25
CA ALA A 87 -3.66 -7.08 13.40
C ALA A 87 -3.31 -5.61 13.17
N ASN A 88 -2.77 -5.26 12.00
CA ASN A 88 -2.46 -3.87 11.66
C ASN A 88 -3.70 -2.98 11.68
N TYR A 89 -4.82 -3.46 11.16
CA TYR A 89 -6.10 -2.75 11.19
C TYR A 89 -6.61 -2.55 12.63
N ILE A 90 -6.47 -3.57 13.49
CA ILE A 90 -6.82 -3.43 14.92
C ILE A 90 -5.91 -2.40 15.59
N PHE A 91 -4.60 -2.39 15.31
CA PHE A 91 -3.69 -1.38 15.85
C PHE A 91 -4.09 0.03 15.44
N TRP A 92 -4.43 0.25 14.17
CA TRP A 92 -4.97 1.53 13.73
C TRP A 92 -6.21 1.94 14.54
N ILE A 93 -7.19 1.04 14.72
CA ILE A 93 -8.38 1.35 15.53
C ILE A 93 -8.00 1.72 16.95
N VAL A 94 -7.16 0.90 17.60
CA VAL A 94 -6.77 1.07 19.00
C VAL A 94 -6.02 2.38 19.19
N PHE A 95 -4.98 2.64 18.41
CA PHE A 95 -4.20 3.87 18.54
C PHE A 95 -5.03 5.10 18.21
N VAL A 96 -5.77 5.11 17.09
CA VAL A 96 -6.51 6.31 16.66
C VAL A 96 -7.68 6.63 17.57
N ASN A 97 -8.39 5.63 18.11
CA ASN A 97 -9.66 5.87 18.83
C ASN A 97 -9.53 5.75 20.35
N PHE A 98 -8.44 5.18 20.87
CA PHE A 98 -8.30 4.91 22.31
C PHE A 98 -7.01 5.50 22.91
N THR A 99 -6.39 6.46 22.21
CA THR A 99 -5.25 7.23 22.71
C THR A 99 -5.49 8.73 22.42
N PRO A 100 -4.65 9.64 22.97
CA PRO A 100 -4.69 11.07 22.65
C PRO A 100 -4.70 11.40 21.15
N MET A 101 -4.25 10.48 20.28
CA MET A 101 -4.38 10.62 18.82
C MET A 101 -5.79 10.98 18.37
N GLN A 102 -6.84 10.48 19.04
CA GLN A 102 -8.24 10.79 18.68
C GLN A 102 -8.53 12.29 18.72
N ARG A 103 -7.92 13.01 19.68
CA ARG A 103 -8.13 14.45 19.89
C ARG A 103 -7.17 15.27 19.04
N ASP A 104 -5.92 14.82 18.95
CA ASP A 104 -4.82 15.64 18.45
C ASP A 104 -4.55 15.43 16.95
N PHE A 105 -5.09 14.36 16.34
CA PHE A 105 -4.94 14.03 14.91
C PHE A 105 -6.30 14.09 14.18
N ASP A 106 -6.72 15.29 13.79
CA ASP A 106 -7.92 15.56 12.96
C ASP A 106 -7.59 15.65 11.45
N GLY A 107 -6.43 15.13 11.02
CA GLY A 107 -5.93 15.29 9.66
C GLY A 107 -6.60 14.40 8.60
N GLY A 108 -7.51 13.50 9.00
CA GLY A 108 -8.16 12.51 8.12
C GLY A 108 -7.25 11.39 7.61
N PHE A 109 -5.93 11.46 7.79
CA PHE A 109 -4.97 10.44 7.36
C PHE A 109 -5.17 9.10 8.06
N ASP A 110 -5.23 9.08 9.38
CA ASP A 110 -5.29 7.83 10.14
C ASP A 110 -6.62 7.11 9.90
N LEU A 111 -7.71 7.87 9.83
CA LEU A 111 -9.04 7.38 9.44
C LEU A 111 -9.03 6.84 8.00
N PHE A 112 -8.36 7.53 7.07
CA PHE A 112 -8.17 7.03 5.72
C PHE A 112 -7.40 5.69 5.71
N MET A 113 -6.35 5.56 6.53
CA MET A 113 -5.58 4.33 6.66
C MET A 113 -6.40 3.18 7.28
N ILE A 114 -7.30 3.46 8.24
CA ILE A 114 -8.29 2.50 8.74
C ILE A 114 -9.16 1.98 7.59
N GLY A 115 -9.73 2.89 6.79
CA GLY A 115 -10.58 2.54 5.65
C GLY A 115 -9.85 1.69 4.61
N VAL A 116 -8.62 2.07 4.25
CA VAL A 116 -7.79 1.30 3.31
C VAL A 116 -7.41 -0.07 3.89
N GLY A 117 -7.01 -0.12 5.16
CA GLY A 117 -6.69 -1.35 5.89
C GLY A 117 -7.86 -2.33 5.92
N PHE A 118 -9.09 -1.83 6.13
CA PHE A 118 -10.31 -2.62 6.08
C PHE A 118 -10.47 -3.33 4.73
N PHE A 119 -10.26 -2.62 3.61
CA PHE A 119 -10.33 -3.25 2.28
C PHE A 119 -9.23 -4.28 2.07
N LEU A 120 -8.00 -4.02 2.53
CA LEU A 120 -6.88 -4.95 2.39
C LEU A 120 -7.12 -6.30 3.09
N ILE A 121 -7.91 -6.34 4.18
CA ILE A 121 -8.35 -7.60 4.83
C ILE A 121 -9.06 -8.53 3.84
N PHE A 122 -9.79 -7.95 2.87
CA PHE A 122 -10.60 -8.66 1.89
C PHE A 122 -9.97 -8.67 0.49
N MET A 123 -8.68 -8.38 0.37
CA MET A 123 -7.94 -8.43 -0.89
C MET A 123 -6.94 -9.61 -0.91
N PRO A 124 -6.58 -10.14 -2.09
CA PRO A 124 -5.62 -11.23 -2.24
C PRO A 124 -4.16 -10.79 -2.04
N ILE A 125 -3.87 -10.19 -0.90
CA ILE A 125 -2.59 -9.52 -0.59
C ILE A 125 -1.40 -10.48 -0.52
N ALA A 126 -1.63 -11.79 -0.38
CA ALA A 126 -0.59 -12.80 -0.33
C ALA A 126 -0.19 -13.35 -1.71
N ARG A 127 -0.91 -13.06 -2.80
CA ARG A 127 -0.70 -13.76 -4.09
C ARG A 127 0.60 -13.39 -4.81
N ALA A 128 1.12 -12.18 -4.60
CA ALA A 128 2.31 -11.70 -5.29
C ALA A 128 3.30 -11.04 -4.33
N VAL A 129 4.59 -11.24 -4.62
CA VAL A 129 5.73 -10.65 -3.89
C VAL A 129 5.58 -10.84 -2.39
N SER A 130 5.35 -12.09 -1.93
CA SER A 130 5.01 -12.37 -0.53
C SER A 130 5.79 -13.57 0.02
N ILE A 131 6.18 -13.47 1.29
CA ILE A 131 6.80 -14.59 1.99
C ILE A 131 5.83 -15.76 2.13
N ASP A 132 4.52 -15.54 2.26
CA ASP A 132 3.53 -16.64 2.34
C ASP A 132 3.54 -17.52 1.09
N ASN A 133 3.55 -16.90 -0.09
CA ASN A 133 3.62 -17.61 -1.35
C ASN A 133 4.99 -18.34 -1.49
N LEU A 134 6.08 -17.69 -1.07
CA LEU A 134 7.39 -18.34 -1.00
C LEU A 134 7.37 -19.57 -0.08
N ARG A 135 6.85 -19.46 1.15
CA ARG A 135 6.77 -20.55 2.12
C ARG A 135 5.98 -21.75 1.61
N TYR A 136 4.94 -21.50 0.82
CA TYR A 136 4.20 -22.56 0.15
C TYR A 136 5.06 -23.26 -0.92
N LYS A 137 5.72 -22.48 -1.80
CA LYS A 137 6.61 -23.03 -2.85
C LYS A 137 7.78 -23.84 -2.28
N LEU A 138 8.32 -23.46 -1.13
CA LEU A 138 9.46 -24.14 -0.48
C LEU A 138 9.12 -25.55 0.04
N GLN A 139 7.86 -25.99 -0.04
CA GLN A 139 7.45 -27.36 0.30
C GLN A 139 7.74 -28.36 -0.83
N PHE A 140 8.03 -27.86 -2.03
CA PHE A 140 8.21 -28.67 -3.24
C PHE A 140 9.66 -28.56 -3.74
N LYS A 141 10.13 -29.57 -4.50
CA LYS A 141 11.30 -29.38 -5.36
C LYS A 141 10.98 -28.30 -6.39
N TYR A 142 12.01 -27.59 -6.87
CA TYR A 142 11.83 -26.43 -7.74
C TYR A 142 11.01 -26.74 -9.00
N GLN A 143 11.21 -27.92 -9.60
CA GLN A 143 10.48 -28.39 -10.79
C GLN A 143 9.04 -28.81 -10.50
N ASP A 144 8.77 -29.24 -9.27
CA ASP A 144 7.48 -29.78 -8.85
C ASP A 144 6.56 -28.70 -8.25
N ILE A 145 6.97 -27.43 -8.29
CA ILE A 145 6.19 -26.33 -7.74
C ILE A 145 4.85 -26.22 -8.50
N PRO A 146 3.71 -26.31 -7.81
CA PRO A 146 2.41 -26.19 -8.46
C PRO A 146 2.16 -24.78 -8.99
N VAL A 147 1.34 -24.68 -10.05
CA VAL A 147 0.95 -23.40 -10.63
C VAL A 147 0.03 -22.65 -9.67
N LEU A 148 0.41 -21.42 -9.34
CA LEU A 148 -0.31 -20.58 -8.39
C LEU A 148 -1.14 -19.49 -9.08
N PRO A 149 -2.29 -19.07 -8.51
CA PRO A 149 -3.09 -17.98 -9.05
C PRO A 149 -2.31 -16.66 -9.11
N LYS A 150 -2.11 -16.13 -10.32
CA LYS A 150 -1.42 -14.84 -10.56
C LYS A 150 -2.37 -13.68 -10.82
N THR A 151 -3.67 -13.97 -10.93
CA THR A 151 -4.72 -13.00 -11.26
C THR A 151 -5.73 -12.88 -10.12
N CYS A 152 -6.52 -11.81 -10.18
CA CYS A 152 -7.66 -11.55 -9.32
C CYS A 152 -8.71 -10.76 -10.11
N SER A 153 -9.83 -10.46 -9.48
CA SER A 153 -10.89 -9.63 -10.07
C SER A 153 -10.48 -8.16 -10.15
N THR A 154 -10.85 -7.48 -11.24
CA THR A 154 -10.71 -6.02 -11.37
C THR A 154 -11.50 -5.26 -10.30
N LEU A 155 -12.61 -5.84 -9.82
CA LEU A 155 -13.39 -5.28 -8.72
C LEU A 155 -12.53 -5.07 -7.47
N SER A 156 -11.63 -6.00 -7.17
CA SER A 156 -10.75 -5.94 -6.00
C SER A 156 -9.78 -4.75 -6.02
N LEU A 157 -9.54 -4.17 -7.21
CA LEU A 157 -8.69 -2.99 -7.37
C LEU A 157 -9.51 -1.71 -7.39
N LEU A 158 -10.61 -1.68 -8.15
CA LEU A 158 -11.37 -0.44 -8.38
C LEU A 158 -12.43 -0.15 -7.31
N PHE A 159 -12.89 -1.16 -6.57
CA PHE A 159 -13.85 -0.95 -5.50
C PHE A 159 -13.25 -0.15 -4.33
N PRO A 160 -12.04 -0.46 -3.82
CA PRO A 160 -11.38 0.39 -2.83
C PRO A 160 -11.12 1.81 -3.36
N VAL A 161 -10.72 1.98 -4.62
CA VAL A 161 -10.54 3.31 -5.23
C VAL A 161 -11.85 4.11 -5.22
N LEU A 162 -12.98 3.49 -5.59
CA LEU A 162 -14.28 4.15 -5.58
C LEU A 162 -14.67 4.61 -4.18
N ILE A 163 -14.48 3.76 -3.17
CA ILE A 163 -14.89 4.06 -1.80
C ILE A 163 -13.87 5.00 -1.14
N CYS A 164 -12.61 4.61 -1.01
CA CYS A 164 -11.60 5.38 -0.28
C CYS A 164 -11.24 6.71 -0.94
N LEU A 165 -11.19 6.80 -2.28
CA LEU A 165 -10.91 8.06 -2.97
C LEU A 165 -12.18 8.75 -3.44
N GLY A 166 -13.08 8.02 -4.09
CA GLY A 166 -14.27 8.62 -4.70
C GLY A 166 -15.22 9.23 -3.69
N PHE A 167 -15.53 8.53 -2.60
CA PHE A 167 -16.42 9.08 -1.56
C PHE A 167 -15.74 10.22 -0.79
N LEU A 168 -14.47 10.03 -0.41
CA LEU A 168 -13.66 11.04 0.26
C LEU A 168 -13.61 12.35 -0.52
N TYR A 169 -13.31 12.29 -1.82
CA TYR A 169 -13.25 13.49 -2.65
C TYR A 169 -14.60 14.15 -2.84
N PHE A 170 -15.65 13.35 -3.07
CA PHE A 170 -16.98 13.91 -3.26
C PHE A 170 -17.46 14.66 -2.02
N ASP A 171 -17.26 14.05 -0.85
CA ASP A 171 -17.53 14.67 0.44
C ASP A 171 -16.70 15.95 0.65
N SER A 172 -15.38 15.87 0.46
CA SER A 172 -14.49 17.03 0.58
C SER A 172 -14.88 18.18 -0.36
N ALA A 173 -15.26 17.88 -1.60
CA ALA A 173 -15.70 18.88 -2.56
C ALA A 173 -16.96 19.61 -2.07
N LEU A 174 -17.96 18.87 -1.59
CA LEU A 174 -19.17 19.47 -1.03
C LEU A 174 -18.83 20.35 0.17
N HIS A 175 -17.92 19.92 1.04
CA HIS A 175 -17.49 20.74 2.15
C HIS A 175 -16.85 22.06 1.72
N LYS A 176 -16.07 22.06 0.63
CA LYS A 176 -15.35 23.24 0.14
C LYS A 176 -16.24 24.22 -0.62
N LEU A 177 -17.38 23.78 -1.16
CA LEU A 177 -18.37 24.67 -1.79
C LEU A 177 -18.96 25.69 -0.81
N PHE A 178 -18.85 25.45 0.50
CA PHE A 178 -19.33 26.35 1.55
C PHE A 178 -18.24 27.23 2.15
N ALA A 179 -17.03 27.23 1.58
CA ALA A 179 -15.89 27.97 2.11
C ALA A 179 -15.46 29.11 1.16
N PRO A 180 -15.54 30.39 1.59
CA PRO A 180 -15.27 31.53 0.70
C PRO A 180 -13.89 31.51 0.02
N HIS A 181 -12.83 31.09 0.72
CA HIS A 181 -11.48 31.01 0.14
C HIS A 181 -11.37 29.93 -0.94
N TRP A 182 -12.12 28.83 -0.84
CA TRP A 182 -12.22 27.82 -1.89
C TRP A 182 -12.98 28.36 -3.11
N LEU A 183 -14.09 29.08 -2.90
CA LEU A 183 -14.85 29.72 -3.98
C LEU A 183 -14.04 30.79 -4.74
N ASN A 184 -13.11 31.45 -4.05
CA ASN A 184 -12.19 32.42 -4.62
C ASN A 184 -10.90 31.78 -5.21
N GLY A 185 -10.80 30.44 -5.23
CA GLY A 185 -9.67 29.70 -5.78
C GLY A 185 -8.43 29.61 -4.87
N LEU A 186 -8.44 30.20 -3.69
CA LEU A 186 -7.30 30.24 -2.76
C LEU A 186 -7.27 29.08 -1.76
N GLY A 187 -8.08 28.04 -2.00
CA GLY A 187 -8.21 26.87 -1.13
C GLY A 187 -6.93 26.10 -0.88
N GLY A 188 -6.08 25.93 -1.90
CA GLY A 188 -4.77 25.27 -1.77
C GLY A 188 -3.67 26.18 -1.23
N TRP A 189 -3.79 27.49 -1.47
CA TRP A 189 -2.82 28.48 -1.01
C TRP A 189 -2.87 28.69 0.50
N LEU A 190 -4.07 28.83 1.06
CA LEU A 190 -4.27 29.16 2.48
C LEU A 190 -3.56 28.18 3.44
N PRO A 191 -3.74 26.85 3.36
CA PRO A 191 -3.02 25.95 4.25
C PRO A 191 -1.51 25.96 3.98
N SER A 192 -1.09 26.13 2.73
CA SER A 192 0.32 26.17 2.36
C SER A 192 1.06 27.43 2.82
N SER A 193 0.34 28.47 3.23
CA SER A 193 0.90 29.73 3.77
C SER A 193 0.81 29.86 5.29
N MET A 194 0.23 28.86 5.98
CA MET A 194 0.06 28.88 7.43
C MET A 194 1.25 28.24 8.15
N PRO A 195 1.81 28.85 9.21
CA PRO A 195 3.01 28.35 9.91
C PRO A 195 2.94 26.88 10.36
N TYR A 196 1.76 26.40 10.74
CA TYR A 196 1.57 25.03 11.20
C TYR A 196 1.56 24.00 10.07
N TYR A 197 1.09 24.40 8.88
CA TYR A 197 0.88 23.50 7.74
C TYR A 197 1.90 23.68 6.63
N MET A 198 2.67 24.76 6.63
CA MET A 198 3.66 25.03 5.59
C MET A 198 4.78 23.98 5.63
N SER A 199 5.27 23.62 4.44
CA SER A 199 6.45 22.80 4.29
C SER A 199 7.70 23.49 4.85
N ALA A 200 8.70 22.68 5.22
CA ALA A 200 10.04 23.17 5.51
C ALA A 200 10.76 23.72 4.26
N LEU A 201 10.25 23.41 3.06
CA LEU A 201 10.76 23.93 1.80
C LEU A 201 10.21 25.34 1.53
N ASP A 202 11.07 26.27 1.15
CA ASP A 202 10.64 27.60 0.72
C ASP A 202 9.95 27.53 -0.67
N LEU A 203 8.62 27.64 -0.64
CA LEU A 203 7.76 27.65 -1.82
C LEU A 203 7.18 29.04 -2.11
N SER A 204 7.75 30.10 -1.53
CA SER A 204 7.27 31.48 -1.70
C SER A 204 7.14 31.89 -3.16
N TRP A 205 8.07 31.44 -4.01
CA TRP A 205 8.04 31.71 -5.45
C TRP A 205 6.75 31.21 -6.13
N MET A 206 6.19 30.08 -5.67
CA MET A 206 4.96 29.47 -6.20
C MET A 206 3.73 30.03 -5.49
N LEU A 207 3.81 30.23 -4.16
CA LEU A 207 2.70 30.73 -3.34
C LEU A 207 2.37 32.20 -3.64
N ASN A 208 3.35 32.99 -4.09
CA ASN A 208 3.16 34.39 -4.46
C ASN A 208 2.61 34.59 -5.88
N GLN A 209 2.25 33.51 -6.60
CA GLN A 209 1.66 33.57 -7.94
C GLN A 209 0.14 33.36 -7.88
N GLU A 210 -0.62 34.44 -7.77
CA GLU A 210 -2.08 34.39 -7.56
C GLU A 210 -2.83 33.57 -8.63
N ILE A 211 -2.51 33.78 -9.91
CA ILE A 211 -3.17 33.07 -11.02
C ILE A 211 -2.92 31.56 -10.94
N LEU A 212 -1.70 31.16 -10.57
CA LEU A 212 -1.34 29.76 -10.39
C LEU A 212 -2.11 29.15 -9.22
N GLN A 213 -2.17 29.85 -8.09
CA GLN A 213 -2.89 29.37 -6.89
C GLN A 213 -4.39 29.21 -7.14
N LYS A 214 -5.02 30.20 -7.79
CA LYS A 214 -6.44 30.12 -8.19
C LYS A 214 -6.68 28.95 -9.15
N SER A 215 -5.81 28.76 -10.12
CA SER A 215 -5.88 27.63 -11.05
C SER A 215 -5.82 26.28 -10.33
N ILE A 216 -4.89 26.13 -9.36
CA ILE A 216 -4.78 24.93 -8.53
C ILE A 216 -6.04 24.72 -7.69
N GLY A 217 -6.54 25.77 -7.03
CA GLY A 217 -7.74 25.68 -6.19
C GLY A 217 -8.99 25.23 -6.95
N TYR A 218 -9.26 25.84 -8.10
CA TYR A 218 -10.39 25.43 -8.95
C TYR A 218 -10.19 24.03 -9.55
N LEU A 219 -8.95 23.68 -9.95
CA LEU A 219 -8.62 22.34 -10.41
C LEU A 219 -8.96 21.30 -9.33
N ILE A 220 -8.59 21.53 -8.07
CA ILE A 220 -8.91 20.63 -6.95
C ILE A 220 -10.42 20.48 -6.80
N LEU A 221 -11.19 21.57 -6.81
CA LEU A 221 -12.65 21.51 -6.67
C LEU A 221 -13.31 20.69 -7.78
N VAL A 222 -12.99 21.01 -9.05
CA VAL A 222 -13.55 20.29 -10.21
C VAL A 222 -13.11 18.82 -10.18
N PHE A 223 -11.84 18.56 -9.91
CA PHE A 223 -11.28 17.22 -9.81
C PHE A 223 -12.03 16.39 -8.76
N GLN A 224 -12.15 16.89 -7.53
CA GLN A 224 -12.74 16.16 -6.42
C GLN A 224 -14.23 15.88 -6.66
N PHE A 225 -15.00 16.87 -7.12
CA PHE A 225 -16.43 16.71 -7.39
C PHE A 225 -16.69 15.71 -8.53
N THR A 226 -15.91 15.77 -9.61
CA THR A 226 -16.14 14.96 -10.80
C THR A 226 -15.51 13.56 -10.73
N PHE A 227 -14.60 13.31 -9.79
CA PHE A 227 -13.84 12.06 -9.68
C PHE A 227 -14.76 10.83 -9.69
N ILE A 228 -15.74 10.78 -8.78
CA ILE A 228 -16.62 9.61 -8.58
C ILE A 228 -17.37 9.19 -9.87
N PHE A 229 -17.69 10.15 -10.74
CA PHE A 229 -18.43 9.92 -11.97
C PHE A 229 -17.54 9.54 -13.16
N LEU A 230 -16.30 10.05 -13.19
CA LEU A 230 -15.46 10.08 -14.38
C LEU A 230 -14.19 9.23 -14.29
N PHE A 231 -13.68 8.91 -13.08
CA PHE A 231 -12.38 8.24 -12.91
C PHE A 231 -12.28 6.89 -13.63
N ASN A 232 -13.40 6.19 -13.79
CA ASN A 232 -13.45 4.85 -14.40
C ASN A 232 -13.71 4.89 -15.91
N ARG A 233 -13.84 6.07 -16.52
CA ARG A 233 -13.95 6.22 -17.98
C ARG A 233 -12.58 6.04 -18.62
N ARG A 234 -12.47 5.15 -19.60
CA ARG A 234 -11.18 4.73 -20.20
C ARG A 234 -10.28 5.89 -20.62
N CYS A 235 -10.84 6.93 -21.24
CA CYS A 235 -10.08 8.09 -21.72
C CYS A 235 -9.72 9.08 -20.60
N LEU A 236 -10.55 9.15 -19.54
CA LEU A 236 -10.37 10.10 -18.45
C LEU A 236 -9.54 9.52 -17.29
N ARG A 237 -9.51 8.20 -17.13
CA ARG A 237 -8.75 7.53 -16.06
C ARG A 237 -7.28 7.96 -16.00
N PRO A 238 -6.51 8.05 -17.10
CA PRO A 238 -5.16 8.58 -17.06
C PRO A 238 -5.08 10.04 -16.60
N ILE A 239 -6.04 10.88 -17.00
CA ILE A 239 -6.10 12.29 -16.59
C ILE A 239 -6.32 12.37 -15.07
N PHE A 240 -7.31 11.65 -14.54
CA PHE A 240 -7.58 11.62 -13.11
C PHE A 240 -6.42 11.02 -12.30
N LEU A 241 -5.68 10.07 -12.88
CA LEU A 241 -4.49 9.50 -12.26
C LEU A 241 -3.38 10.53 -12.15
N LEU A 242 -3.05 11.19 -13.25
CA LEU A 242 -1.92 12.13 -13.29
C LEU A 242 -2.23 13.40 -12.49
N VAL A 243 -3.44 13.95 -12.62
CA VAL A 243 -3.87 15.11 -11.82
C VAL A 243 -3.94 14.73 -10.35
N GLY A 244 -4.58 13.61 -10.00
CA GLY A 244 -4.68 13.16 -8.62
C GLY A 244 -3.33 12.88 -7.97
N ALA A 245 -2.46 12.13 -8.65
CA ALA A 245 -1.10 11.88 -8.18
C ALA A 245 -0.30 13.18 -8.06
N GLY A 246 -0.42 14.09 -9.03
CA GLY A 246 0.24 15.40 -8.99
C GLY A 246 -0.22 16.25 -7.79
N LEU A 247 -1.51 16.27 -7.49
CA LEU A 247 -2.06 16.96 -6.32
C LEU A 247 -1.53 16.38 -5.00
N HIS A 248 -1.43 15.05 -4.89
CA HIS A 248 -0.93 14.41 -3.67
C HIS A 248 0.58 14.48 -3.52
N ILE A 249 1.34 14.42 -4.62
CA ILE A 249 2.77 14.77 -4.60
C ILE A 249 2.93 16.22 -4.17
N GLY A 250 2.06 17.12 -4.67
CA GLY A 250 1.98 18.51 -4.24
C GLY A 250 1.80 18.62 -2.73
N ILE A 251 0.80 17.94 -2.16
CA ILE A 251 0.57 17.88 -0.70
C ILE A 251 1.82 17.38 0.05
N THR A 252 2.43 16.29 -0.42
CA THR A 252 3.65 15.73 0.19
C THR A 252 4.80 16.74 0.25
N ILE A 253 4.90 17.63 -0.74
CA ILE A 253 5.99 18.61 -0.86
C ILE A 253 5.64 19.93 -0.19
N SER A 254 4.39 20.40 -0.31
CA SER A 254 3.98 21.76 0.06
C SER A 254 3.34 21.87 1.42
N LEU A 255 2.87 20.76 2.00
CA LEU A 255 2.23 20.73 3.31
C LEU A 255 2.99 19.82 4.28
N ASN A 256 3.04 20.20 5.55
CA ASN A 256 3.56 19.37 6.65
C ASN A 256 2.57 18.27 7.07
N ILE A 257 1.86 17.68 6.10
CA ILE A 257 0.96 16.53 6.24
C ILE A 257 1.29 15.48 5.17
N TYR A 258 2.59 15.29 4.95
CA TYR A 258 3.11 14.39 3.93
C TYR A 258 2.64 12.92 4.06
N PRO A 259 2.34 12.35 5.25
CA PRO A 259 1.80 10.99 5.35
C PRO A 259 0.46 10.85 4.62
N PHE A 260 -0.39 11.89 4.65
CA PHE A 260 -1.65 11.90 3.91
C PHE A 260 -1.43 11.78 2.40
N GLY A 261 -0.53 12.60 1.83
CA GLY A 261 -0.20 12.55 0.41
C GLY A 261 0.35 11.18 0.00
N LEU A 262 1.24 10.59 0.80
CA LEU A 262 1.79 9.24 0.57
C LEU A 262 0.73 8.14 0.68
N GLY A 263 -0.16 8.22 1.68
CA GLY A 263 -1.28 7.31 1.85
C GLY A 263 -2.21 7.32 0.64
N MET A 264 -2.59 8.51 0.17
CA MET A 264 -3.44 8.68 -1.01
C MET A 264 -2.74 8.11 -2.26
N LEU A 265 -1.46 8.44 -2.47
CA LEU A 265 -0.65 7.92 -3.59
C LEU A 265 -0.57 6.39 -3.59
N SER A 266 -0.54 5.76 -2.41
CA SER A 266 -0.56 4.29 -2.32
C SER A 266 -1.81 3.72 -2.99
N VAL A 267 -3.00 4.32 -2.81
CA VAL A 267 -4.25 3.86 -3.44
C VAL A 267 -4.28 4.17 -4.94
N TYR A 268 -3.65 5.26 -5.39
CA TYR A 268 -3.54 5.59 -6.81
C TYR A 268 -2.83 4.50 -7.64
N ILE A 269 -1.99 3.66 -7.02
CA ILE A 269 -1.37 2.52 -7.70
C ILE A 269 -2.41 1.57 -8.33
N LEU A 270 -3.57 1.43 -7.67
CA LEU A 270 -4.70 0.61 -8.15
C LEU A 270 -5.41 1.26 -9.35
N MET A 271 -5.29 2.57 -9.49
CA MET A 271 -5.90 3.33 -10.58
C MET A 271 -5.02 3.41 -11.83
N VAL A 272 -3.77 2.98 -11.79
CA VAL A 272 -2.91 2.91 -12.98
C VAL A 272 -3.55 2.02 -14.07
N PRO A 273 -3.69 2.50 -15.33
CA PRO A 273 -4.25 1.70 -16.42
C PRO A 273 -3.50 0.38 -16.62
N PHE A 274 -4.24 -0.72 -16.83
CA PHE A 274 -3.63 -2.04 -17.03
C PHE A 274 -2.74 -2.13 -18.27
N SER A 275 -3.02 -1.33 -19.30
CA SER A 275 -2.14 -1.20 -20.46
C SER A 275 -0.78 -0.62 -20.09
N TRP A 276 -0.74 0.37 -19.17
CA TRP A 276 0.51 0.96 -18.71
C TRP A 276 1.33 -0.04 -17.90
N TRP A 277 0.69 -0.78 -16.98
CA TRP A 277 1.34 -1.91 -16.29
C TRP A 277 1.94 -2.91 -17.27
N LYS A 278 1.20 -3.29 -18.32
CA LYS A 278 1.69 -4.18 -19.37
C LYS A 278 2.86 -3.56 -20.15
N THR A 279 2.80 -2.28 -20.51
CA THR A 279 3.88 -1.57 -21.20
C THR A 279 5.13 -1.49 -20.33
N PHE A 280 5.01 -1.17 -19.04
CA PHE A 280 6.13 -1.16 -18.10
C PHE A 280 6.73 -2.55 -17.94
N ALA A 281 5.89 -3.57 -17.77
CA ALA A 281 6.33 -4.97 -17.70
C ALA A 281 7.11 -5.35 -18.97
N ASN A 282 6.58 -5.07 -20.16
CA ASN A 282 7.25 -5.39 -21.43
C ASN A 282 8.60 -4.68 -21.62
N LYS A 283 8.79 -3.50 -21.02
CA LYS A 283 10.05 -2.74 -21.08
C LYS A 283 11.05 -3.20 -20.03
N LEU A 284 10.59 -3.55 -18.83
CA LEU A 284 11.45 -3.86 -17.69
C LEU A 284 11.80 -5.34 -17.59
N ILE A 285 10.83 -6.22 -17.79
CA ILE A 285 10.95 -7.69 -17.71
C ILE A 285 11.60 -8.20 -18.99
N TYR A 286 12.55 -9.12 -18.83
CA TYR A 286 13.23 -9.74 -19.95
C TYR A 286 12.28 -10.69 -20.71
N GLN A 287 12.29 -10.64 -22.04
CA GLN A 287 11.47 -11.53 -22.88
C GLN A 287 12.01 -12.97 -22.92
N ALA A 288 13.30 -13.12 -22.67
CA ALA A 288 13.98 -14.40 -22.49
C ALA A 288 14.96 -14.29 -21.31
N PRO A 289 15.15 -15.37 -20.54
CA PRO A 289 16.14 -15.40 -19.47
C PRO A 289 17.53 -15.01 -19.97
N GLN A 290 18.24 -14.20 -19.19
CA GLN A 290 19.58 -13.68 -19.51
C GLN A 290 20.71 -14.54 -18.95
N LEU A 291 20.38 -15.46 -18.05
CA LEU A 291 21.31 -16.35 -17.37
C LEU A 291 20.62 -17.70 -17.15
N ALA A 292 21.24 -18.78 -17.63
CA ALA A 292 20.84 -20.14 -17.30
C ALA A 292 21.69 -20.63 -16.12
N VAL A 293 21.06 -20.92 -14.99
CA VAL A 293 21.73 -21.43 -13.78
C VAL A 293 21.44 -22.92 -13.66
N PHE A 294 22.49 -23.72 -13.62
CA PHE A 294 22.43 -25.16 -13.48
C PHE A 294 22.65 -25.53 -12.03
N TYR A 295 21.68 -26.20 -11.43
CA TYR A 295 21.69 -26.57 -10.02
C TYR A 295 21.49 -28.07 -9.85
N ASP A 296 21.98 -28.59 -8.72
CA ASP A 296 21.80 -29.99 -8.33
C ASP A 296 20.34 -30.24 -7.90
N GLY A 297 19.58 -30.97 -8.72
CA GLY A 297 18.15 -31.29 -8.52
C GLY A 297 17.86 -32.18 -7.31
N ASP A 298 18.87 -32.92 -6.83
CA ASP A 298 18.76 -33.84 -5.69
C ASP A 298 19.22 -33.22 -4.37
N CYS A 299 19.79 -32.02 -4.42
CA CYS A 299 20.17 -31.27 -3.23
C CYS A 299 19.01 -30.39 -2.72
N PRO A 300 18.50 -30.61 -1.48
CA PRO A 300 17.43 -29.80 -0.90
C PRO A 300 17.80 -28.32 -0.77
N LEU A 301 19.06 -28.02 -0.42
CA LEU A 301 19.56 -26.66 -0.31
C LEU A 301 19.57 -25.94 -1.67
N CYS A 302 19.99 -26.62 -2.74
CA CYS A 302 20.00 -26.07 -4.10
C CYS A 302 18.57 -25.79 -4.59
N ASN A 303 17.64 -26.73 -4.41
CA ASN A 303 16.22 -26.52 -4.72
C ASN A 303 15.63 -25.33 -3.96
N ARG A 304 15.88 -25.26 -2.64
CA ARG A 304 15.41 -24.15 -1.81
C ARG A 304 15.95 -22.81 -2.31
N THR A 305 17.24 -22.76 -2.66
CA THR A 305 17.90 -21.56 -3.17
C THR A 305 17.35 -21.13 -4.52
N ALA A 306 17.19 -22.07 -5.46
CA ALA A 306 16.56 -21.84 -6.77
C ALA A 306 15.14 -21.28 -6.61
N THR A 307 14.33 -21.88 -5.73
CA THR A 307 12.97 -21.41 -5.43
C THR A 307 12.95 -20.00 -4.85
N ILE A 308 13.85 -19.67 -3.92
CA ILE A 308 13.93 -18.32 -3.33
C ILE A 308 14.31 -17.28 -4.39
N ILE A 309 15.36 -17.55 -5.17
CA ILE A 309 15.83 -16.61 -6.19
C ILE A 309 14.76 -16.43 -7.26
N ASN A 310 14.18 -17.52 -7.79
CA ASN A 310 13.11 -17.46 -8.77
C ASN A 310 11.86 -16.73 -8.25
N HIS A 311 11.51 -16.91 -6.97
CA HIS A 311 10.37 -16.21 -6.38
C HIS A 311 10.55 -14.69 -6.43
N PHE A 312 11.77 -14.20 -6.17
CA PHE A 312 12.07 -12.77 -6.20
C PHE A 312 12.57 -12.28 -7.56
N ASP A 313 12.79 -13.14 -8.56
CA ASP A 313 13.17 -12.72 -9.91
C ASP A 313 12.00 -12.07 -10.67
N LEU A 314 11.65 -10.84 -10.26
CA LEU A 314 10.56 -10.06 -10.82
C LEU A 314 10.79 -9.70 -12.30
N LEU A 315 12.05 -9.73 -12.76
CA LEU A 315 12.43 -9.41 -14.13
C LEU A 315 12.55 -10.64 -15.03
N GLN A 316 12.36 -11.85 -14.50
CA GLN A 316 12.49 -13.12 -15.22
C GLN A 316 13.86 -13.25 -15.91
N ALA A 317 14.90 -12.76 -15.23
CA ALA A 317 16.26 -12.71 -15.74
C ALA A 317 16.97 -14.07 -15.69
N VAL A 318 16.54 -14.99 -14.83
CA VAL A 318 17.25 -16.23 -14.53
C VAL A 318 16.38 -17.45 -14.80
N ALA A 319 16.92 -18.42 -15.56
CA ALA A 319 16.33 -19.73 -15.74
C ALA A 319 17.13 -20.76 -14.93
N PHE A 320 16.49 -21.36 -13.94
CA PHE A 320 17.06 -22.50 -13.22
C PHE A 320 16.80 -23.79 -13.99
N LYS A 321 17.86 -24.55 -14.24
CA LYS A 321 17.87 -25.82 -14.95
C LYS A 321 18.45 -26.91 -14.07
N ASP A 322 17.83 -28.08 -14.12
CA ASP A 322 18.37 -29.26 -13.44
C ASP A 322 19.64 -29.72 -14.14
N LEU A 323 20.73 -29.87 -13.40
CA LEU A 323 21.95 -30.39 -13.96
C LEU A 323 21.77 -31.86 -14.38
N GLN A 324 21.05 -32.66 -13.61
CA GLN A 324 20.88 -34.09 -13.86
C GLN A 324 20.17 -34.39 -15.17
N THR A 325 19.15 -33.59 -15.52
CA THR A 325 18.29 -33.85 -16.69
C THR A 325 18.53 -32.87 -17.85
N GLN A 326 19.19 -31.73 -17.61
CA GLN A 326 19.31 -30.66 -18.61
C GLN A 326 20.75 -30.18 -18.84
N ALA A 327 21.77 -30.85 -18.29
CA ALA A 327 23.18 -30.51 -18.56
C ALA A 327 23.51 -30.47 -20.07
N GLU A 328 22.95 -31.39 -20.86
CA GLU A 328 23.17 -31.45 -22.31
C GLU A 328 22.70 -30.18 -23.06
N THR A 329 21.77 -29.42 -22.47
CA THR A 329 21.24 -28.19 -23.08
C THR A 329 22.23 -27.02 -23.09
N ALA A 330 23.39 -27.15 -22.43
CA ALA A 330 24.49 -26.19 -22.47
C ALA A 330 25.77 -26.85 -22.99
N PRO A 331 26.10 -26.72 -24.29
CA PRO A 331 27.34 -27.25 -24.88
C PRO A 331 28.60 -26.78 -24.15
N GLN A 332 28.56 -25.59 -23.55
CA GLN A 332 29.68 -25.01 -22.80
C GLN A 332 30.03 -25.79 -21.54
N LEU A 333 29.07 -26.52 -20.97
CA LEU A 333 29.27 -27.34 -19.77
C LEU A 333 29.71 -28.77 -20.09
N GLN A 334 29.54 -29.25 -21.33
CA GLN A 334 29.92 -30.62 -21.74
C GLN A 334 31.43 -30.90 -21.64
N LYS A 335 32.25 -29.86 -21.48
CA LYS A 335 33.70 -29.99 -21.26
C LYS A 335 34.06 -30.47 -19.85
N TYR A 336 33.11 -30.44 -18.92
CA TYR A 336 33.30 -30.85 -17.55
C TYR A 336 32.58 -32.17 -17.30
N ASP A 337 33.20 -33.05 -16.51
CA ASP A 337 32.52 -34.25 -16.04
C ASP A 337 31.34 -33.88 -15.13
N GLN A 338 30.26 -34.64 -15.21
CA GLN A 338 29.02 -34.39 -14.47
C GLN A 338 29.27 -34.40 -12.96
N GLN A 339 30.17 -35.27 -12.47
CA GLN A 339 30.53 -35.29 -11.05
C GLN A 339 31.16 -33.98 -10.59
N VAL A 340 31.99 -33.36 -11.44
CA VAL A 340 32.60 -32.05 -11.18
C VAL A 340 31.52 -30.96 -11.19
N LEU A 341 30.63 -30.99 -12.18
CA LEU A 341 29.52 -30.02 -12.26
C LEU A 341 28.59 -30.10 -11.04
N LEU A 342 28.40 -31.28 -10.46
CA LEU A 342 27.62 -31.47 -9.24
C LEU A 342 28.32 -30.93 -7.98
N THR A 343 29.60 -30.56 -8.02
CA THR A 343 30.31 -29.97 -6.85
C THR A 343 29.95 -28.51 -6.63
N ASP A 344 29.58 -27.79 -7.68
CA ASP A 344 29.44 -26.33 -7.66
C ASP A 344 28.15 -25.87 -8.37
N LEU A 345 27.78 -24.61 -8.21
CA LEU A 345 26.67 -23.99 -8.93
C LEU A 345 27.20 -23.29 -10.17
N TYR A 346 26.74 -23.71 -11.35
CA TYR A 346 27.21 -23.15 -12.62
C TYR A 346 26.16 -22.26 -13.26
N ALA A 347 26.61 -21.25 -13.99
CA ALA A 347 25.74 -20.45 -14.83
C ALA A 347 26.36 -20.15 -16.18
N VAL A 348 25.51 -20.02 -17.20
CA VAL A 348 25.88 -19.68 -18.56
C VAL A 348 25.08 -18.46 -18.99
N ASP A 349 25.78 -17.40 -19.42
CA ASP A 349 25.13 -16.20 -19.98
C ASP A 349 24.81 -16.35 -21.48
N LEU A 350 24.16 -15.35 -22.06
CA LEU A 350 23.79 -15.34 -23.48
C LEU A 350 25.00 -15.35 -24.42
N GLU A 351 26.16 -14.88 -23.94
CA GLU A 351 27.42 -14.91 -24.69
C GLU A 351 28.13 -16.28 -24.58
N GLY A 352 27.59 -17.22 -23.82
CA GLY A 352 28.18 -18.54 -23.58
C GLY A 352 29.31 -18.54 -22.56
N ARG A 353 29.48 -17.46 -21.78
CA ARG A 353 30.47 -17.45 -20.69
C ARG A 353 29.96 -18.26 -19.52
N VAL A 354 30.85 -19.09 -18.98
CA VAL A 354 30.56 -19.95 -17.83
C VAL A 354 31.05 -19.28 -16.56
N TYR A 355 30.17 -19.23 -15.56
CA TYR A 355 30.46 -18.78 -14.20
C TYR A 355 30.26 -19.95 -13.24
N ALA A 356 31.00 -19.96 -12.14
CA ALA A 356 30.94 -21.01 -11.13
C ALA A 356 30.93 -20.43 -9.71
N GLY A 357 30.24 -21.11 -8.80
CA GLY A 357 30.16 -20.77 -7.39
C GLY A 357 29.69 -19.36 -7.12
N VAL A 358 30.49 -18.58 -6.39
CA VAL A 358 30.13 -17.20 -6.03
C VAL A 358 29.92 -16.32 -7.27
N ASP A 359 30.67 -16.55 -8.34
CA ASP A 359 30.52 -15.77 -9.57
C ASP A 359 29.13 -15.98 -10.21
N THR A 360 28.54 -17.17 -10.05
CA THR A 360 27.15 -17.42 -10.44
C THR A 360 26.17 -16.52 -9.70
N TYR A 361 26.29 -16.38 -8.37
CA TYR A 361 25.43 -15.50 -7.58
C TYR A 361 25.62 -14.02 -7.92
N ILE A 362 26.86 -13.59 -8.17
CA ILE A 362 27.16 -12.24 -8.64
C ILE A 362 26.42 -11.96 -9.94
N GLN A 363 26.44 -12.89 -10.90
CA GLN A 363 25.71 -12.73 -12.16
C GLN A 363 24.19 -12.74 -11.94
N VAL A 364 23.66 -13.63 -11.11
CA VAL A 364 22.23 -13.64 -10.75
C VAL A 364 21.79 -12.26 -10.25
N PHE A 365 22.47 -11.70 -9.25
CA PHE A 365 22.14 -10.40 -8.68
C PHE A 365 22.31 -9.26 -9.69
N GLN A 366 23.35 -9.31 -10.52
CA GLN A 366 23.58 -8.34 -11.59
C GLN A 366 22.43 -8.35 -12.61
N LYS A 367 21.95 -9.52 -13.02
CA LYS A 367 20.89 -9.67 -14.04
C LYS A 367 19.49 -9.38 -13.49
N MET A 368 19.24 -9.60 -12.19
CA MET A 368 18.00 -9.17 -11.52
C MET A 368 17.87 -7.63 -11.36
N ARG A 369 18.93 -6.87 -11.68
CA ARG A 369 19.04 -5.39 -11.67
C ARG A 369 18.86 -4.72 -10.30
N TYR A 370 17.71 -4.88 -9.64
CA TYR A 370 17.45 -4.22 -8.35
C TYR A 370 18.30 -4.80 -7.21
N LEU A 371 18.93 -5.97 -7.44
CA LEU A 371 19.97 -6.55 -6.57
C LEU A 371 21.40 -6.28 -7.06
N ALA A 372 21.61 -5.51 -8.14
CA ALA A 372 22.94 -5.29 -8.71
C ALA A 372 23.91 -4.62 -7.73
N VAL A 373 23.39 -3.81 -6.80
CA VAL A 373 24.20 -3.23 -5.72
C VAL A 373 24.91 -4.32 -4.89
N PHE A 374 24.24 -5.43 -4.59
CA PHE A 374 24.85 -6.56 -3.88
C PHE A 374 25.88 -7.28 -4.75
N ALA A 375 25.63 -7.39 -6.06
CA ALA A 375 26.63 -7.93 -6.99
C ALA A 375 27.92 -7.09 -6.99
N TRP A 376 27.80 -5.75 -6.97
CA TRP A 376 28.95 -4.85 -6.91
C TRP A 376 29.70 -4.97 -5.59
N LEU A 377 28.99 -5.01 -4.47
CA LEU A 377 29.60 -5.22 -3.15
C LEU A 377 30.35 -6.55 -3.06
N MET A 378 29.79 -7.62 -3.62
CA MET A 378 30.42 -8.95 -3.65
C MET A 378 31.69 -9.01 -4.52
N ARG A 379 31.90 -8.07 -5.44
CA ARG A 379 33.12 -7.98 -6.27
C ARG A 379 34.27 -7.25 -5.56
N ILE A 380 34.02 -6.57 -4.44
CA ILE A 380 35.06 -5.83 -3.72
C ILE A 380 36.10 -6.82 -3.16
N PRO A 381 37.41 -6.59 -3.38
CA PRO A 381 38.46 -7.40 -2.77
C PRO A 381 38.30 -7.48 -1.26
N GLY A 382 38.37 -8.69 -0.70
CA GLY A 382 38.05 -8.96 0.71
C GLY A 382 36.63 -9.52 0.89
N VAL A 383 35.60 -8.80 0.47
CA VAL A 383 34.21 -9.32 0.47
C VAL A 383 34.10 -10.53 -0.43
N TYR A 384 34.67 -10.47 -1.65
CA TYR A 384 34.70 -11.60 -2.59
C TYR A 384 35.33 -12.84 -1.95
N HIS A 385 36.50 -12.69 -1.30
CA HIS A 385 37.21 -13.80 -0.66
C HIS A 385 36.43 -14.38 0.51
N LEU A 386 35.83 -13.52 1.34
CA LEU A 386 34.97 -13.94 2.45
C LEU A 386 33.75 -14.72 1.94
N THR A 387 33.04 -14.18 0.94
CA THR A 387 31.88 -14.88 0.37
C THR A 387 32.27 -16.19 -0.30
N LYS A 388 33.43 -16.25 -0.96
CA LYS A 388 33.97 -17.49 -1.55
C LYS A 388 34.30 -18.54 -0.49
N ALA A 389 34.89 -18.15 0.64
CA ALA A 389 35.17 -19.06 1.75
C ALA A 389 33.88 -19.59 2.39
N ILE A 390 32.90 -18.71 2.65
CA ILE A 390 31.59 -19.09 3.18
C ILE A 390 30.87 -20.03 2.21
N TYR A 391 30.85 -19.68 0.92
CA TYR A 391 30.25 -20.49 -0.13
C TYR A 391 30.87 -21.88 -0.17
N ARG A 392 32.21 -21.99 -0.16
CA ARG A 392 32.90 -23.29 -0.22
C ARG A 392 32.55 -24.15 0.99
N ARG A 393 32.52 -23.56 2.19
CA ARG A 393 32.09 -24.26 3.41
C ARG A 393 30.66 -24.79 3.30
N ILE A 394 29.73 -24.03 2.72
CA ILE A 394 28.35 -24.48 2.52
C ILE A 394 28.28 -25.57 1.44
N ALA A 395 28.95 -25.34 0.32
CA ALA A 395 28.95 -26.23 -0.84
C ALA A 395 29.50 -27.61 -0.49
N ASP A 396 30.60 -27.68 0.26
CA ASP A 396 31.27 -28.95 0.57
C ASP A 396 30.56 -29.74 1.68
N ASN A 397 29.74 -29.06 2.52
CA ASN A 397 29.01 -29.69 3.63
C ASN A 397 27.51 -29.91 3.35
N ARG A 398 27.03 -29.63 2.13
CA ARG A 398 25.60 -29.76 1.81
C ARG A 398 25.20 -31.24 1.69
N ALA A 399 24.05 -31.58 2.25
CA ALA A 399 23.45 -32.91 2.06
C ALA A 399 22.95 -33.08 0.62
N ARG A 400 23.17 -34.27 0.06
CA ARG A 400 22.58 -34.71 -1.21
C ARG A 400 21.62 -35.84 -0.90
N ASN A 401 20.35 -35.67 -1.25
CA ASN A 401 19.37 -36.72 -1.07
C ASN A 401 19.31 -37.51 -2.37
N VAL A 402 20.22 -38.47 -2.54
CA VAL A 402 20.09 -39.48 -3.60
C VAL A 402 18.95 -40.40 -3.16
N CYS A 403 17.75 -40.00 -3.52
CA CYS A 403 16.49 -40.59 -3.08
C CYS A 403 16.20 -41.80 -3.97
N ASP A 404 16.31 -43.02 -3.44
CA ASP A 404 15.81 -44.23 -4.10
C ASP A 404 14.35 -44.52 -3.68
N ALA A 405 13.77 -45.63 -4.16
CA ALA A 405 12.38 -46.01 -3.85
C ALA A 405 12.07 -46.16 -2.34
N SER A 406 13.10 -46.20 -1.47
CA SER A 406 12.95 -46.34 -0.02
C SER A 406 12.76 -44.99 0.72
N CYS A 407 13.03 -43.86 0.06
CA CYS A 407 12.99 -42.54 0.68
C CYS A 407 11.64 -41.81 0.57
N MET A 408 10.58 -42.50 0.15
CA MET A 408 9.23 -41.92 0.08
C MET A 408 8.60 -41.77 1.47
N SER A 409 9.06 -40.79 2.26
CA SER A 409 8.13 -40.17 3.20
C SER A 409 7.24 -39.24 2.38
N THR A 410 5.95 -39.56 2.26
CA THR A 410 4.93 -38.63 1.79
C THR A 410 4.85 -37.50 2.81
N VAL A 411 5.72 -36.51 2.68
CA VAL A 411 5.53 -35.23 3.33
C VAL A 411 4.21 -34.71 2.77
N VAL A 412 3.17 -34.75 3.59
CA VAL A 412 1.85 -34.24 3.24
C VAL A 412 2.02 -32.73 3.06
N ALA A 413 2.17 -32.30 1.81
CA ALA A 413 2.24 -30.89 1.49
C ALA A 413 0.99 -30.20 2.03
N SER A 414 1.18 -29.12 2.79
CA SER A 414 0.06 -28.35 3.29
C SER A 414 -0.68 -27.71 2.12
N ALA A 415 -2.01 -27.62 2.19
CA ALA A 415 -2.78 -26.95 1.15
C ALA A 415 -2.42 -25.46 1.06
N LEU A 416 -2.59 -24.88 -0.14
CA LEU A 416 -2.41 -23.44 -0.34
C LEU A 416 -3.28 -22.67 0.67
N PRO A 417 -2.71 -21.73 1.45
CA PRO A 417 -3.50 -20.99 2.42
C PRO A 417 -4.62 -20.23 1.71
N VAL A 418 -5.87 -20.55 2.07
CA VAL A 418 -7.05 -19.91 1.52
C VAL A 418 -7.29 -18.62 2.30
N ASP A 419 -6.94 -17.48 1.71
CA ASP A 419 -7.22 -16.16 2.25
C ASP A 419 -8.73 -15.85 2.27
N LEU A 420 -9.14 -14.83 3.03
CA LEU A 420 -10.55 -14.43 3.13
C LEU A 420 -11.11 -14.04 1.76
N TYR A 421 -10.28 -13.42 0.92
CA TYR A 421 -10.66 -13.06 -0.44
C TYR A 421 -11.06 -14.29 -1.26
N THR A 422 -10.22 -15.32 -1.32
CA THR A 422 -10.49 -16.55 -2.07
C THR A 422 -11.74 -17.24 -1.53
N ARG A 423 -11.89 -17.31 -0.20
CA ARG A 423 -13.06 -17.94 0.43
C ARG A 423 -14.37 -17.20 0.12
N ILE A 424 -14.40 -15.88 0.29
CA ILE A 424 -15.62 -15.06 0.25
C ILE A 424 -15.95 -14.57 -1.16
N PHE A 425 -14.95 -14.24 -1.97
CA PHE A 425 -15.15 -13.56 -3.26
C PHE A 425 -14.92 -14.47 -4.46
N GLU A 426 -14.07 -15.49 -4.36
CA GLU A 426 -13.85 -16.42 -5.49
C GLU A 426 -14.68 -17.69 -5.34
N ASN A 427 -14.47 -18.46 -4.28
CA ASN A 427 -15.15 -19.74 -4.07
C ASN A 427 -16.67 -19.57 -3.98
N TYR A 428 -17.14 -18.61 -3.17
CA TYR A 428 -18.58 -18.34 -3.04
C TYR A 428 -19.17 -17.78 -4.33
N ALA A 429 -18.46 -16.93 -5.05
CA ALA A 429 -18.99 -16.37 -6.29
C ALA A 429 -18.99 -17.37 -7.45
N GLY A 430 -18.05 -18.31 -7.47
CA GLY A 430 -18.05 -19.46 -8.39
C GLY A 430 -19.25 -20.36 -8.13
N ALA A 431 -19.56 -20.66 -6.87
CA ALA A 431 -20.70 -21.50 -6.51
C ALA A 431 -22.06 -20.79 -6.67
N LYS A 432 -22.14 -19.49 -6.37
CA LYS A 432 -23.40 -18.73 -6.20
C LYS A 432 -23.32 -17.33 -6.82
N SER A 433 -22.95 -17.25 -8.10
CA SER A 433 -22.70 -16.00 -8.84
C SER A 433 -23.80 -14.94 -8.72
N LYS A 434 -25.07 -15.33 -8.96
CA LYS A 434 -26.23 -14.42 -8.86
C LYS A 434 -26.37 -13.84 -7.44
N GLN A 435 -26.23 -14.67 -6.41
CA GLN A 435 -26.38 -14.23 -5.02
C GLN A 435 -25.21 -13.33 -4.60
N PHE A 436 -23.99 -13.67 -5.04
CA PHE A 436 -22.81 -12.87 -4.82
C PHE A 436 -22.95 -11.44 -5.38
N ARG A 437 -23.34 -11.27 -6.66
CA ARG A 437 -23.48 -9.92 -7.24
C ARG A 437 -24.49 -9.05 -6.51
N PHE A 438 -25.60 -9.64 -6.03
CA PHE A 438 -26.58 -8.90 -5.24
C PHE A 438 -26.09 -8.57 -3.83
N ARG A 439 -25.33 -9.47 -3.18
CA ARG A 439 -24.70 -9.17 -1.88
C ARG A 439 -23.72 -8.02 -1.99
N MET A 440 -22.84 -8.04 -2.99
CA MET A 440 -21.90 -6.95 -3.24
C MET A 440 -22.62 -5.63 -3.55
N ALA A 441 -23.71 -5.67 -4.31
CA ALA A 441 -24.53 -4.48 -4.56
C ALA A 441 -25.15 -3.93 -3.27
N LYS A 442 -25.62 -4.80 -2.37
CA LYS A 442 -26.13 -4.38 -1.05
C LYS A 442 -25.04 -3.79 -0.17
N ILE A 443 -23.84 -4.39 -0.13
CA ILE A 443 -22.68 -3.85 0.61
C ILE A 443 -22.34 -2.45 0.09
N PHE A 444 -22.26 -2.27 -1.22
CA PHE A 444 -22.06 -0.95 -1.82
C PHE A 444 -23.14 0.05 -1.39
N MET A 445 -24.41 -0.35 -1.41
CA MET A 445 -25.51 0.53 -0.96
C MET A 445 -25.39 0.90 0.52
N VAL A 446 -24.98 -0.02 1.39
CA VAL A 446 -24.74 0.28 2.80
C VAL A 446 -23.61 1.29 2.95
N LEU A 447 -22.47 1.07 2.30
CA LEU A 447 -21.35 2.03 2.33
C LEU A 447 -21.76 3.41 1.79
N LEU A 448 -22.55 3.45 0.73
CA LEU A 448 -23.08 4.70 0.18
C LEU A 448 -23.99 5.42 1.19
N LEU A 449 -24.88 4.69 1.88
CA LEU A 449 -25.75 5.27 2.91
C LEU A 449 -24.95 5.80 4.10
N LEU A 450 -23.90 5.07 4.53
CA LEU A 450 -23.01 5.53 5.60
C LEU A 450 -22.27 6.81 5.20
N GLN A 451 -21.74 6.87 3.97
CA GLN A 451 -21.12 8.08 3.44
C GLN A 451 -22.12 9.24 3.35
N LEU A 452 -23.31 9.01 2.81
CA LEU A 452 -24.34 10.03 2.68
C LEU A 452 -24.79 10.55 4.05
N ASN A 453 -24.87 9.69 5.06
CA ASN A 453 -25.13 10.11 6.43
C ASN A 453 -24.06 11.11 6.91
N SER A 454 -22.77 10.84 6.66
CA SER A 454 -21.68 11.79 6.95
C SER A 454 -21.82 13.10 6.20
N THR A 455 -21.95 13.01 4.87
CA THR A 455 -22.01 14.17 3.97
C THR A 455 -23.23 15.04 4.25
N ILE A 456 -24.40 14.47 4.52
CA ILE A 456 -25.61 15.22 4.81
C ILE A 456 -25.54 15.82 6.22
N HIS A 457 -25.10 15.05 7.22
CA HIS A 457 -25.04 15.52 8.60
C HIS A 457 -24.09 16.72 8.75
N TYR A 458 -22.83 16.58 8.31
CA TYR A 458 -21.82 17.61 8.50
C TYR A 458 -21.68 18.55 7.30
N GLY A 459 -21.83 18.03 6.08
CA GLY A 459 -21.70 18.84 4.87
C GLY A 459 -22.87 19.79 4.65
N PHE A 460 -24.07 19.40 5.09
CA PHE A 460 -25.31 20.15 4.86
C PHE A 460 -25.99 20.62 6.16
N LEU A 461 -26.47 19.70 6.99
CA LEU A 461 -27.32 20.05 8.14
C LEU A 461 -26.61 20.95 9.14
N TYR A 462 -25.38 20.61 9.55
CA TYR A 462 -24.59 21.40 10.50
C TYR A 462 -24.28 22.83 10.00
N ARG A 463 -24.27 23.06 8.69
CA ARG A 463 -23.94 24.36 8.09
C ARG A 463 -25.15 25.25 7.84
N PHE A 464 -26.27 24.66 7.45
CA PHE A 464 -27.49 25.40 7.11
C PHE A 464 -28.43 25.57 8.29
N TYR A 465 -28.31 24.72 9.31
CA TYR A 465 -29.17 24.73 10.47
C TYR A 465 -28.33 24.64 11.73
N ASP A 466 -28.63 25.51 12.69
CA ASP A 466 -28.21 25.26 14.06
C ASP A 466 -29.02 24.09 14.59
N LEU A 467 -28.47 22.88 14.46
CA LEU A 467 -29.12 21.66 14.93
C LEU A 467 -29.39 21.68 16.44
N SER A 468 -28.72 22.57 17.20
CA SER A 468 -28.98 22.75 18.63
C SER A 468 -30.24 23.59 18.91
N SER A 469 -30.68 24.40 17.94
CA SER A 469 -31.87 25.24 18.06
C SER A 469 -33.16 24.54 17.60
N VAL A 470 -33.09 23.30 17.11
CA VAL A 470 -34.25 22.54 16.62
C VAL A 470 -34.91 21.78 17.77
N GLU A 471 -35.96 22.36 18.37
CA GLU A 471 -36.76 21.75 19.43
C GLU A 471 -37.80 20.75 18.90
N SER A 472 -37.35 19.66 18.27
CA SER A 472 -38.23 18.55 17.86
C SER A 472 -37.73 17.21 18.40
N PRO A 473 -38.55 16.43 19.14
CA PRO A 473 -38.16 15.11 19.63
C PRO A 473 -37.72 14.17 18.50
N LEU A 474 -38.40 14.21 17.35
CA LEU A 474 -38.07 13.39 16.18
C LEU A 474 -36.73 13.81 15.55
N ALA A 475 -36.50 15.12 15.41
CA ALA A 475 -35.23 15.64 14.88
C ALA A 475 -34.06 15.29 15.79
N ASN A 476 -34.24 15.40 17.12
CA ASN A 476 -33.23 15.01 18.10
C ASN A 476 -32.92 13.51 18.07
N GLN A 477 -33.92 12.65 17.96
CA GLN A 477 -33.69 11.20 17.79
C GLN A 477 -32.94 10.89 16.49
N ALA A 478 -33.34 11.51 15.37
CA ALA A 478 -32.66 11.34 14.09
C ALA A 478 -31.20 11.80 14.14
N ARG A 479 -30.92 12.93 14.82
CA ARG A 479 -29.58 13.46 15.05
C ARG A 479 -28.72 12.50 15.88
N ILE A 480 -29.26 11.98 16.99
CA ILE A 480 -28.56 11.01 17.84
C ILE A 480 -28.23 9.74 17.05
N LEU A 481 -29.21 9.21 16.30
CA LEU A 481 -28.99 8.03 15.47
C LEU A 481 -27.92 8.29 14.40
N SER A 482 -27.99 9.43 13.72
CA SER A 482 -27.01 9.83 12.70
C SER A 482 -25.60 9.94 13.29
N ASN A 483 -25.46 10.53 14.48
CA ASN A 483 -24.19 10.62 15.22
C ASN A 483 -23.65 9.25 15.62
N SER A 484 -24.50 8.35 16.10
CA SER A 484 -24.08 6.97 16.44
C SER A 484 -23.61 6.21 15.20
N VAL A 485 -24.31 6.35 14.08
CA VAL A 485 -23.90 5.75 12.80
C VAL A 485 -22.57 6.34 12.34
N LEU A 486 -22.38 7.66 12.48
CA LEU A 486 -21.13 8.35 12.15
C LEU A 486 -19.95 7.89 12.98
N MET A 487 -20.14 7.77 14.29
CA MET A 487 -19.12 7.26 15.20
C MET A 487 -18.67 5.86 14.75
N LEU A 488 -19.62 4.96 14.49
CA LEU A 488 -19.30 3.60 14.04
C LEU A 488 -18.62 3.58 12.66
N SER A 489 -19.13 4.36 11.69
CA SER A 489 -18.56 4.38 10.35
C SER A 489 -17.18 5.03 10.30
N THR A 490 -16.94 6.05 11.14
CA THR A 490 -15.64 6.71 11.28
C THR A 490 -14.63 5.75 11.89
N THR A 491 -14.95 5.18 13.06
CA THR A 491 -14.04 4.30 13.80
C THR A 491 -13.68 3.03 13.05
N PHE A 492 -14.63 2.38 12.38
CA PHE A 492 -14.39 1.06 11.78
C PHE A 492 -14.23 1.08 10.25
N LEU A 493 -14.71 2.10 9.55
CA LEU A 493 -14.64 2.14 8.08
C LEU A 493 -13.85 3.34 7.55
N GLY A 494 -13.37 4.23 8.43
CA GLY A 494 -12.70 5.46 8.02
C GLY A 494 -13.63 6.43 7.28
N ILE A 495 -14.95 6.24 7.37
CA ILE A 495 -15.95 7.13 6.76
C ILE A 495 -16.12 8.31 7.70
N THR A 496 -15.41 9.39 7.41
CA THR A 496 -15.40 10.63 8.19
C THR A 496 -15.81 11.84 7.33
N PRO A 497 -16.31 12.93 7.92
CA PRO A 497 -16.45 14.21 7.23
C PRO A 497 -15.07 14.75 6.83
N HIS A 498 -14.85 14.96 5.54
CA HIS A 498 -13.57 15.47 5.02
C HIS A 498 -13.60 16.98 4.86
N ALA A 499 -13.91 17.64 5.97
CA ALA A 499 -14.02 19.08 6.16
C ALA A 499 -12.64 19.78 6.24
N LEU A 500 -11.62 19.28 5.54
CA LEU A 500 -10.24 19.77 5.65
C LEU A 500 -10.07 21.18 5.08
N TYR A 501 -9.37 22.03 5.84
CA TYR A 501 -8.99 23.40 5.48
C TYR A 501 -10.17 24.34 5.23
N LEU A 502 -11.14 24.29 6.14
CA LEU A 502 -12.24 25.25 6.21
C LEU A 502 -11.87 26.44 7.11
N HIS A 503 -12.71 27.48 7.08
CA HIS A 503 -12.53 28.72 7.83
C HIS A 503 -12.45 28.48 9.34
N ASP A 504 -13.22 27.51 9.83
CA ASP A 504 -13.32 27.06 11.22
C ASP A 504 -11.97 26.57 11.77
N HIS A 505 -11.18 25.91 10.92
CA HIS A 505 -9.85 25.40 11.29
C HIS A 505 -8.82 26.52 11.52
N PHE A 506 -9.12 27.74 11.08
CA PHE A 506 -8.26 28.92 11.23
C PHE A 506 -8.84 29.96 12.22
N GLY A 507 -10.02 29.69 12.80
CA GLY A 507 -10.78 30.66 13.61
C GLY A 507 -10.03 31.17 14.85
N ALA A 508 -9.39 30.27 15.61
CA ALA A 508 -8.59 30.66 16.78
C ALA A 508 -7.37 31.53 16.40
N MET A 509 -6.84 31.36 15.19
CA MET A 509 -5.65 32.05 14.71
C MET A 509 -5.95 33.45 14.17
N MET A 510 -7.13 33.67 13.57
CA MET A 510 -7.56 35.03 13.22
C MET A 510 -7.65 35.93 14.45
N THR A 511 -8.03 35.37 15.60
CA THR A 511 -8.05 36.08 16.88
C THR A 511 -6.63 36.42 17.34
N PHE A 512 -5.69 35.47 17.24
CA PHE A 512 -4.28 35.68 17.60
C PHE A 512 -3.58 36.69 16.67
N TRP A 513 -3.84 36.64 15.36
CA TRP A 513 -3.34 37.60 14.39
C TRP A 513 -3.97 38.98 14.55
N ARG A 514 -5.28 39.07 14.83
CA ARG A 514 -5.93 40.34 15.19
C ARG A 514 -5.34 40.92 16.47
N LEU A 515 -5.05 40.08 17.46
CA LEU A 515 -4.38 40.47 18.71
C LEU A 515 -2.95 40.95 18.44
N ALA A 516 -2.16 40.22 17.64
CA ALA A 516 -0.80 40.62 17.26
C ALA A 516 -0.77 41.92 16.44
N ILE A 517 -1.73 42.13 15.53
CA ILE A 517 -1.89 43.37 14.77
C ILE A 517 -2.34 44.52 15.68
N LEU A 518 -3.22 44.26 16.66
CA LEU A 518 -3.63 45.24 17.67
C LEU A 518 -2.46 45.62 18.59
N ILE A 519 -1.65 44.66 19.03
CA ILE A 519 -0.44 44.85 19.84
C ILE A 519 0.61 45.66 19.06
N LYS A 520 0.81 45.33 17.77
CA LYS A 520 1.71 46.07 16.87
C LYS A 520 1.20 47.49 16.58
N ARG A 521 -0.11 47.71 16.48
CA ARG A 521 -0.72 49.04 16.36
C ARG A 521 -0.73 49.83 17.68
N ALA A 522 -0.68 49.14 18.82
CA ALA A 522 -0.59 49.74 20.15
C ALA A 522 0.86 50.06 20.59
N GLY A 523 1.86 49.81 19.73
CA GLY A 523 3.25 50.19 19.98
C GLY A 523 4.01 49.32 20.99
N ALA A 524 3.44 48.18 21.43
CA ALA A 524 4.12 47.26 22.32
C ALA A 524 5.04 46.32 21.52
N VAL A 525 6.35 46.47 21.73
CA VAL A 525 7.37 45.56 21.20
C VAL A 525 7.30 44.27 22.00
N VAL A 526 6.79 43.20 21.39
CA VAL A 526 6.98 41.84 21.90
C VAL A 526 8.30 41.34 21.31
N PRO A 527 9.31 40.98 22.13
CA PRO A 527 10.48 40.27 21.62
C PRO A 527 10.02 38.86 21.23
N LEU A 528 10.11 38.55 19.94
CA LEU A 528 10.03 37.18 19.42
C LEU A 528 11.41 36.53 19.49
#